data_AF-A0AAD6K8K7-F1
#
_entry.id   AF-A0AAD6K8K7-F1
#
_cell.length_a   1.000
_cell.length_b   1.000
_cell.length_c   1.000
_cell.angle_alpha   90.00
_cell.angle_beta   90.00
_cell.angle_gamma   90.00
#
_symmetry.space_group_name_H-M   'P 1'
#
loop_
_entity.id
_entity.type
_entity.pdbx_description
1 polymer ?
#
loop_
_entity_poly.entity_id
_entity_poly.type
_entity_poly.pdbx_seq_one_letter_code
_entity_poly.pdbx_strand_id
1 'polypeptide(L)'
;MEFNRFIMQDIRSQSTSQSLVLLDEVGAGTNPLEGAALGMSLLESFADSGALLTIATTHHGELKSLKYSNDAFENACMEFDEVNLKPTYKILWGVPGRSNAINISEKLGLPSVVISNARELHGAARAEINEVIIDMERFKQDSQELLHEARNHLMLSKTLHEKLKLARRKIKEHGTEQRYRKMRQISEALAMARSILYKKVRQLRAHATQTFHPTADQKQLSTSDSQFTAEAKNGRPTESTSTSAVKINKQPSAAMTEFPEVGDMVQVSSLGRKATVLRVDRSKEEILVQAGNMKLKLKLAEIGFK
;
A
#
# COMPACT_ATOMS: atom_id res chain seq x y z
N MET A 1 52.63 -28.68 3.51
CA MET A 1 51.71 -27.98 4.45
C MET A 1 52.22 -26.62 4.88
N GLU A 2 53.51 -26.43 5.21
CA GLU A 2 54.03 -25.15 5.75
C GLU A 2 53.70 -23.90 4.92
N PHE A 3 53.66 -24.02 3.58
CA PHE A 3 53.41 -22.91 2.66
C PHE A 3 52.10 -22.14 2.94
N ASN A 4 51.02 -22.81 3.34
CA ASN A 4 49.74 -22.14 3.65
C ASN A 4 49.77 -21.32 4.95
N ARG A 5 50.68 -21.67 5.89
CA ARG A 5 50.72 -21.03 7.22
C ARG A 5 51.18 -19.58 7.14
N PHE A 6 52.18 -19.31 6.30
CA PHE A 6 52.69 -17.97 6.05
C PHE A 6 51.64 -17.11 5.32
N ILE A 7 51.05 -17.63 4.24
CA ILE A 7 50.09 -16.89 3.40
C ILE A 7 48.93 -16.29 4.23
N MET A 8 48.30 -17.06 5.12
CA MET A 8 47.19 -16.54 5.94
C MET A 8 47.64 -15.47 6.95
N GLN A 9 48.83 -15.62 7.54
CA GLN A 9 49.40 -14.63 8.46
C GLN A 9 49.81 -13.34 7.73
N ASP A 10 50.41 -13.47 6.54
CA ASP A 10 50.82 -12.36 5.69
C ASP A 10 49.60 -11.55 5.22
N ILE A 11 48.56 -12.22 4.68
CA ILE A 11 47.30 -11.60 4.27
C ILE A 11 46.66 -10.85 5.45
N ARG A 12 46.62 -11.44 6.65
CA ARG A 12 46.09 -10.75 7.85
C ARG A 12 46.94 -9.53 8.23
N SER A 13 48.27 -9.63 8.14
CA SER A 13 49.19 -8.52 8.48
C SER A 13 49.13 -7.35 7.50
N GLN A 14 48.70 -7.59 6.26
CA GLN A 14 48.57 -6.59 5.20
C GLN A 14 47.11 -6.13 4.98
N SER A 15 46.16 -6.68 5.74
CA SER A 15 44.75 -6.31 5.67
C SER A 15 44.48 -4.97 6.36
N THR A 16 43.55 -4.19 5.80
CA THR A 16 43.19 -2.85 6.26
C THR A 16 41.68 -2.62 6.09
N SER A 17 41.16 -1.51 6.61
CA SER A 17 39.77 -1.07 6.43
C SER A 17 39.40 -0.64 5.00
N GLN A 18 40.22 -0.97 4.00
CA GLN A 18 39.91 -0.89 2.58
C GLN A 18 40.16 -2.22 1.83
N SER A 19 40.60 -3.28 2.52
CA SER A 19 40.91 -4.58 1.94
C SER A 19 39.67 -5.48 1.84
N LEU A 20 39.45 -6.04 0.65
CA LEU A 20 38.58 -7.21 0.45
C LEU A 20 39.43 -8.48 0.58
N VAL A 21 39.11 -9.33 1.56
CA VAL A 21 39.78 -10.62 1.77
C VAL A 21 38.88 -11.72 1.24
N LEU A 22 39.41 -12.58 0.37
CA LEU A 22 38.73 -13.76 -0.16
C LEU A 22 39.46 -15.01 0.31
N LEU A 23 38.76 -15.91 1.01
CA LEU A 23 39.29 -17.16 1.53
C LEU A 23 38.48 -18.34 0.98
N ASP A 24 39.15 -19.33 0.42
CA ASP A 24 38.50 -20.53 -0.12
C ASP A 24 38.76 -21.75 0.77
N GLU A 25 37.73 -22.57 0.96
CA GLU A 25 37.67 -23.75 1.83
C GLU A 25 38.29 -23.58 3.23
N VAL A 26 37.89 -22.52 3.95
CA VAL A 26 38.40 -22.22 5.29
C VAL A 26 38.14 -23.39 6.26
N GLY A 27 39.24 -23.87 6.85
CA GLY A 27 39.27 -25.02 7.76
C GLY A 27 39.53 -26.38 7.10
N ALA A 28 39.64 -26.47 5.78
CA ALA A 28 39.86 -27.73 5.08
C ALA A 28 41.28 -28.31 5.27
N GLY A 29 41.43 -29.61 4.99
CA GLY A 29 42.74 -30.30 4.94
C GLY A 29 43.27 -30.86 6.27
N THR A 30 42.45 -30.87 7.33
CA THR A 30 42.76 -31.52 8.63
C THR A 30 41.51 -32.20 9.22
N ASN A 31 41.58 -32.70 10.45
CA ASN A 31 40.43 -33.17 11.23
C ASN A 31 39.29 -32.12 11.23
N PRO A 32 38.05 -32.44 10.84
CA PRO A 32 36.97 -31.46 10.70
C PRO A 32 36.71 -30.58 11.93
N LEU A 33 36.87 -31.11 13.15
CA LEU A 33 36.65 -30.34 14.37
C LEU A 33 37.79 -29.34 14.64
N GLU A 34 39.04 -29.75 14.42
CA GLU A 34 40.23 -28.89 14.56
C GLU A 34 40.26 -27.83 13.45
N GLY A 35 39.93 -28.23 12.22
CA GLY A 35 39.82 -27.36 11.05
C GLY A 35 38.72 -26.31 11.23
N ALA A 36 37.56 -26.70 11.79
CA ALA A 36 36.51 -25.77 12.13
C ALA A 36 36.95 -24.78 13.23
N ALA A 37 37.55 -25.24 14.33
CA ALA A 37 38.01 -24.37 15.41
C ALA A 37 39.10 -23.38 14.95
N LEU A 38 40.06 -23.84 14.14
CA LEU A 38 41.09 -22.99 13.53
C LEU A 38 40.46 -21.98 12.54
N GLY A 39 39.52 -22.44 11.73
CA GLY A 39 38.79 -21.60 10.76
C GLY A 39 37.98 -20.50 11.43
N MET A 40 37.28 -20.80 12.53
CA MET A 40 36.58 -19.82 13.37
C MET A 40 37.54 -18.75 13.88
N SER A 41 38.59 -19.15 14.59
CA SER A 41 39.54 -18.21 15.20
C SER A 41 40.27 -17.35 14.16
N LEU A 42 40.55 -17.90 12.97
CA LEU A 42 41.10 -17.14 11.85
C LEU A 42 40.13 -16.06 11.35
N LEU A 43 38.85 -16.41 11.17
CA LEU A 43 37.81 -15.50 10.69
C LEU A 43 37.50 -14.40 11.70
N GLU A 44 37.43 -14.73 12.99
CA GLU A 44 37.33 -13.76 14.09
C GLU A 44 38.51 -12.80 14.05
N SER A 45 39.74 -13.31 13.88
CA SER A 45 40.93 -12.47 13.78
C SER A 45 40.98 -11.58 12.53
N PHE A 46 40.27 -11.93 11.46
CA PHE A 46 40.08 -11.06 10.30
C PHE A 46 39.05 -9.95 10.57
N ALA A 47 37.94 -10.25 11.25
CA ALA A 47 36.98 -9.25 11.69
C ALA A 47 37.63 -8.24 12.67
N ASP A 48 38.36 -8.73 13.67
CA ASP A 48 39.11 -7.90 14.65
C ASP A 48 40.21 -7.07 14.00
N SER A 49 40.82 -7.55 12.90
CA SER A 49 41.83 -6.78 12.15
C SER A 49 41.27 -5.56 11.41
N GLY A 50 39.94 -5.41 11.35
CA GLY A 50 39.28 -4.29 10.71
C GLY A 50 39.36 -4.33 9.18
N ALA A 51 39.41 -5.51 8.57
CA ALA A 51 39.25 -5.67 7.12
C ALA A 51 37.89 -5.10 6.65
N LEU A 52 37.82 -4.50 5.46
CA LEU A 52 36.57 -3.90 4.97
C LEU A 52 35.48 -4.95 4.74
N LEU A 53 35.87 -6.10 4.18
CA LEU A 53 35.01 -7.27 4.01
C LEU A 53 35.87 -8.52 3.89
N THR A 54 35.50 -9.58 4.62
CA THR A 54 36.04 -10.93 4.41
C THR A 54 34.93 -11.82 3.88
N ILE A 55 35.17 -12.49 2.75
CA ILE A 55 34.29 -13.54 2.22
C ILE A 55 35.03 -14.85 2.33
N ALA A 56 34.39 -15.85 2.96
CA ALA A 56 34.94 -17.18 3.17
C ALA A 56 33.98 -18.26 2.65
N THR A 57 34.49 -19.22 1.88
CA THR A 57 33.77 -20.48 1.61
C THR A 57 34.20 -21.54 2.63
N THR A 58 33.30 -22.47 2.96
CA THR A 58 33.63 -23.63 3.81
C THR A 58 32.59 -24.74 3.62
N HIS A 59 33.01 -25.99 3.87
CA HIS A 59 32.10 -27.13 3.98
C HIS A 59 31.75 -27.49 5.44
N HIS A 60 32.42 -26.89 6.43
CA HIS A 60 32.20 -27.17 7.84
C HIS A 60 30.84 -26.63 8.30
N GLY A 61 30.05 -27.46 8.98
CA GLY A 61 28.73 -27.07 9.51
C GLY A 61 28.86 -26.10 10.66
N GLU A 62 29.90 -26.31 11.47
CA GLU A 62 30.21 -25.63 12.70
C GLU A 62 30.47 -24.13 12.48
N LEU A 63 31.20 -23.73 11.42
CA LEU A 63 31.50 -22.31 11.10
C LEU A 63 30.23 -21.45 10.92
N LYS A 64 29.11 -22.06 10.50
CA LYS A 64 27.82 -21.38 10.29
C LYS A 64 27.23 -20.81 11.60
N SER A 65 27.75 -21.25 12.75
CA SER A 65 27.36 -20.77 14.08
C SER A 65 27.99 -19.42 14.48
N LEU A 66 29.05 -18.97 13.79
CA LEU A 66 29.71 -17.68 14.07
C LEU A 66 28.72 -16.51 14.09
N LYS A 67 27.77 -16.50 13.15
CA LYS A 67 26.70 -15.49 13.07
C LYS A 67 25.90 -15.32 14.36
N TYR A 68 25.66 -16.41 15.08
CA TYR A 68 24.85 -16.39 16.31
C TYR A 68 25.67 -16.07 17.56
N SER A 69 26.99 -15.95 17.42
CA SER A 69 27.94 -15.66 18.50
C SER A 69 28.60 -14.28 18.36
N ASN A 70 28.70 -13.75 17.14
CA ASN A 70 29.34 -12.47 16.82
C ASN A 70 28.64 -11.79 15.62
N ASP A 71 28.09 -10.60 15.86
CA ASP A 71 27.30 -9.82 14.88
C ASP A 71 28.10 -9.36 13.65
N ALA A 72 29.44 -9.37 13.70
CA ALA A 72 30.30 -8.99 12.58
C ALA A 72 30.22 -9.96 11.38
N PHE A 73 29.71 -11.17 11.59
CA PHE A 73 29.53 -12.16 10.53
C PHE A 73 28.15 -12.05 9.86
N GLU A 74 28.04 -12.59 8.64
CA GLU A 74 26.75 -12.87 8.01
C GLU A 74 26.80 -14.20 7.27
N ASN A 75 25.74 -15.00 7.42
CA ASN A 75 25.62 -16.28 6.73
C ASN A 75 25.13 -16.07 5.28
N ALA A 76 25.60 -16.89 4.35
CA ALA A 76 25.05 -16.96 3.00
C ALA A 76 25.25 -18.36 2.41
N CYS A 77 24.30 -18.80 1.57
CA CYS A 77 24.43 -20.03 0.79
C CYS A 77 24.19 -19.79 -0.71
N MET A 78 24.63 -20.74 -1.54
CA MET A 78 24.26 -20.79 -2.96
C MET A 78 22.97 -21.61 -3.09
N GLU A 79 21.97 -21.05 -3.78
CA GLU A 79 20.71 -21.73 -4.05
C GLU A 79 20.92 -22.94 -4.98
N PHE A 80 20.34 -24.08 -4.60
CA PHE A 80 20.41 -25.34 -5.32
C PHE A 80 19.01 -25.84 -5.67
N ASP A 81 18.75 -26.03 -6.97
CA ASP A 81 17.53 -26.64 -7.49
C ASP A 81 17.62 -28.15 -7.30
N GLU A 82 17.00 -28.61 -6.21
CA GLU A 82 16.91 -30.00 -5.81
C GLU A 82 16.05 -30.89 -6.73
N VAL A 83 15.19 -30.32 -7.58
CA VAL A 83 14.33 -31.07 -8.49
C VAL A 83 15.12 -31.47 -9.73
N ASN A 84 15.97 -30.56 -10.21
CA ASN A 84 16.82 -30.75 -11.39
C ASN A 84 18.31 -31.04 -11.04
N LEU A 85 18.62 -31.20 -9.74
CA LEU A 85 19.98 -31.41 -9.19
C LEU A 85 21.04 -30.43 -9.72
N LYS A 86 20.71 -29.13 -9.79
CA LYS A 86 21.59 -28.10 -10.37
C LYS A 86 21.75 -26.87 -9.47
N PRO A 87 22.94 -26.23 -9.42
CA PRO A 87 23.07 -24.89 -8.83
C PRO A 87 22.28 -23.89 -9.68
N THR A 88 21.66 -22.90 -9.04
CA THR A 88 21.03 -21.75 -9.73
C THR A 88 21.95 -20.52 -9.77
N TYR A 89 23.07 -20.58 -9.04
CA TYR A 89 24.06 -19.50 -8.87
C TYR A 89 23.52 -18.21 -8.22
N LYS A 90 22.37 -18.27 -7.53
CA LYS A 90 21.88 -17.17 -6.68
C LYS A 90 22.44 -17.28 -5.26
N ILE A 91 22.79 -16.15 -4.64
CA ILE A 91 23.24 -16.08 -3.24
C ILE A 91 22.06 -15.77 -2.32
N LEU A 92 21.81 -16.63 -1.33
CA LEU A 92 20.81 -16.45 -0.29
C LEU A 92 21.45 -15.89 1.00
N TRP A 93 21.71 -14.58 1.02
CA TRP A 93 22.14 -13.83 2.21
C TRP A 93 21.26 -14.04 3.45
N GLY A 94 21.85 -14.07 4.64
CA GLY A 94 21.17 -14.29 5.92
C GLY A 94 20.71 -15.72 6.17
N VAL A 95 21.13 -16.70 5.37
CA VAL A 95 20.75 -18.12 5.53
C VAL A 95 22.01 -18.99 5.49
N PRO A 96 22.24 -19.86 6.49
CA PRO A 96 23.33 -20.83 6.45
C PRO A 96 23.03 -21.93 5.42
N GLY A 97 24.03 -22.41 4.68
CA GLY A 97 23.80 -23.48 3.69
C GLY A 97 23.59 -24.85 4.33
N ARG A 98 22.58 -25.60 3.89
CA ARG A 98 22.32 -26.98 4.32
C ARG A 98 23.27 -28.03 3.72
N SER A 99 23.43 -29.16 4.41
CA SER A 99 24.31 -30.26 3.98
C SER A 99 23.58 -31.28 3.11
N ASN A 100 23.48 -31.01 1.79
CA ASN A 100 22.64 -31.79 0.86
C ASN A 100 23.15 -33.21 0.49
N ALA A 101 24.31 -33.65 0.98
CA ALA A 101 24.98 -34.88 0.49
C ALA A 101 24.08 -36.13 0.49
N ILE A 102 23.38 -36.43 1.59
CA ILE A 102 22.52 -37.62 1.71
C ILE A 102 21.32 -37.54 0.76
N ASN A 103 20.70 -36.37 0.60
CA ASN A 103 19.53 -36.18 -0.25
C ASN A 103 19.90 -36.20 -1.76
N ILE A 104 21.12 -35.76 -2.10
CA ILE A 104 21.68 -35.92 -3.45
C ILE A 104 22.00 -37.41 -3.70
N SER A 105 22.64 -38.09 -2.76
CA SER A 105 22.91 -39.54 -2.83
C SER A 105 21.64 -40.37 -3.08
N GLU A 106 20.55 -40.07 -2.37
CA GLU A 106 19.24 -40.70 -2.55
C GLU A 106 18.69 -40.47 -3.98
N LYS A 107 18.73 -39.24 -4.48
CA LYS A 107 18.27 -38.89 -5.84
C LYS A 107 19.17 -39.43 -6.96
N LEU A 108 20.45 -39.71 -6.68
CA LEU A 108 21.36 -40.43 -7.58
C LEU A 108 21.18 -41.95 -7.54
N GLY A 109 20.22 -42.47 -6.76
CA GLY A 109 19.81 -43.88 -6.78
C GLY A 109 20.59 -44.80 -5.84
N LEU A 110 21.26 -44.28 -4.81
CA LEU A 110 21.83 -45.13 -3.76
C LEU A 110 20.71 -45.88 -3.01
N PRO A 111 20.90 -47.17 -2.63
CA PRO A 111 19.85 -47.97 -2.02
C PRO A 111 19.29 -47.35 -0.74
N SER A 112 17.98 -47.43 -0.56
CA SER A 112 17.28 -46.85 0.60
C SER A 112 17.84 -47.29 1.95
N VAL A 113 18.32 -48.54 2.06
CA VAL A 113 18.99 -49.08 3.26
C VAL A 113 20.32 -48.39 3.55
N VAL A 114 21.06 -47.95 2.53
CA VAL A 114 22.29 -47.15 2.74
C VAL A 114 21.91 -45.74 3.20
N ILE A 115 20.85 -45.17 2.64
CA ILE A 115 20.36 -43.83 2.99
C ILE A 115 19.77 -43.78 4.42
N SER A 116 18.99 -44.78 4.84
CA SER A 116 18.48 -44.87 6.22
C SER A 116 19.63 -44.94 7.22
N ASN A 117 20.58 -45.84 6.98
CA ASN A 117 21.71 -46.04 7.88
C ASN A 117 22.61 -44.79 7.91
N ALA A 118 22.76 -44.07 6.80
CA ALA A 118 23.46 -42.79 6.76
C ALA A 118 22.73 -41.68 7.55
N ARG A 119 21.39 -41.63 7.49
CA ARG A 119 20.58 -40.69 8.30
C ARG A 119 20.68 -41.00 9.80
N GLU A 120 20.66 -42.27 10.18
CA GLU A 120 20.87 -42.72 11.57
C GLU A 120 22.28 -42.37 12.08
N LEU A 121 23.33 -42.71 11.32
CA LEU A 121 24.74 -42.42 11.68
C LEU A 121 25.05 -40.92 11.74
N HIS A 122 24.34 -40.08 10.99
CA HIS A 122 24.48 -38.63 11.04
C HIS A 122 23.91 -38.02 12.35
N GLY A 123 22.94 -38.71 12.98
CA GLY A 123 22.34 -38.34 14.25
C GLY A 123 21.17 -37.36 14.13
N ALA A 124 20.11 -37.59 14.92
CA ALA A 124 18.85 -36.84 14.87
C ALA A 124 19.03 -35.32 15.00
N ALA A 125 19.78 -34.84 16.01
CA ALA A 125 20.00 -33.41 16.23
C ALA A 125 20.65 -32.68 15.03
N ARG A 126 21.52 -33.36 14.26
CA ARG A 126 22.12 -32.79 13.04
C ARG A 126 21.18 -32.87 11.83
N ALA A 127 20.22 -33.81 11.82
CA ALA A 127 19.14 -33.83 10.84
C ALA A 127 18.11 -32.70 11.11
N GLU A 128 17.67 -32.55 12.36
CA GLU A 128 16.74 -31.50 12.81
C GLU A 128 17.26 -30.10 12.45
N ILE A 129 18.54 -29.81 12.69
CA ILE A 129 19.16 -28.54 12.29
C ILE A 129 19.12 -28.34 10.76
N ASN A 130 19.37 -29.38 9.95
CA ASN A 130 19.26 -29.26 8.49
C ASN A 130 17.82 -28.99 8.03
N GLU A 131 16.80 -29.60 8.64
CA GLU A 131 15.39 -29.34 8.30
C GLU A 131 14.98 -27.91 8.66
N VAL A 132 15.40 -27.37 9.81
CA VAL A 132 15.19 -25.95 10.16
C VAL A 132 15.86 -25.01 9.14
N ILE A 133 17.03 -25.40 8.60
CA ILE A 133 17.69 -24.65 7.52
C ILE A 133 16.92 -24.76 6.19
N ILE A 134 16.37 -25.92 5.86
CA ILE A 134 15.51 -26.12 4.67
C ILE A 134 14.29 -25.19 4.71
N ASP A 135 13.61 -25.13 5.86
CA ASP A 135 12.46 -24.24 6.02
C ASP A 135 12.85 -22.75 6.02
N MET A 136 14.05 -22.40 6.50
CA MET A 136 14.59 -21.04 6.40
C MET A 136 14.96 -20.64 4.96
N GLU A 137 15.53 -21.56 4.17
CA GLU A 137 15.77 -21.36 2.73
C GLU A 137 14.44 -21.13 1.99
N ARG A 138 13.45 -22.02 2.18
CA ARG A 138 12.12 -21.93 1.55
C ARG A 138 11.38 -20.65 1.91
N PHE A 139 11.21 -20.36 3.21
CA PHE A 139 10.51 -19.16 3.68
C PHE A 139 11.10 -17.88 3.08
N LYS A 140 12.42 -17.84 2.91
CA LYS A 140 13.09 -16.69 2.29
C LYS A 140 12.91 -16.64 0.78
N GLN A 141 12.88 -17.77 0.08
CA GLN A 141 12.55 -17.82 -1.36
C GLN A 141 11.12 -17.32 -1.60
N ASP A 142 10.14 -17.87 -0.87
CA ASP A 142 8.73 -17.47 -0.93
C ASP A 142 8.56 -15.96 -0.61
N SER A 143 9.27 -15.47 0.42
CA SER A 143 9.27 -14.05 0.78
C SER A 143 9.87 -13.17 -0.32
N GLN A 144 10.94 -13.61 -0.99
CA GLN A 144 11.56 -12.87 -2.10
C GLN A 144 10.66 -12.82 -3.34
N GLU A 145 9.94 -13.91 -3.65
CA GLU A 145 8.96 -13.98 -4.74
C GLU A 145 7.74 -13.08 -4.45
N LEU A 146 7.14 -13.19 -3.26
CA LEU A 146 6.03 -12.33 -2.84
C LEU A 146 6.41 -10.83 -2.84
N LEU A 147 7.64 -10.50 -2.44
CA LEU A 147 8.18 -9.14 -2.54
C LEU A 147 8.49 -8.71 -3.98
N HIS A 148 8.66 -9.62 -4.93
CA HIS A 148 8.76 -9.31 -6.35
C HIS A 148 7.37 -9.02 -6.95
N GLU A 149 6.39 -9.89 -6.71
CA GLU A 149 4.99 -9.70 -7.13
C GLU A 149 4.41 -8.40 -6.58
N ALA A 150 4.58 -8.13 -5.28
CA ALA A 150 4.08 -6.91 -4.65
C ALA A 150 4.66 -5.63 -5.30
N ARG A 151 5.94 -5.64 -5.70
CA ARG A 151 6.58 -4.53 -6.45
C ARG A 151 5.97 -4.39 -7.84
N ASN A 152 5.74 -5.50 -8.55
CA ASN A 152 5.15 -5.50 -9.89
C ASN A 152 3.71 -4.97 -9.87
N HIS A 153 2.87 -5.42 -8.93
CA HIS A 153 1.51 -4.90 -8.74
C HIS A 153 1.49 -3.43 -8.34
N LEU A 154 2.41 -2.98 -7.47
CA LEU A 154 2.55 -1.57 -7.08
C LEU A 154 2.99 -0.69 -8.26
N MET A 155 3.88 -1.18 -9.13
CA MET A 155 4.27 -0.50 -10.37
C MET A 155 3.08 -0.40 -11.33
N LEU A 156 2.39 -1.51 -11.59
CA LEU A 156 1.21 -1.57 -12.47
C LEU A 156 0.12 -0.59 -11.99
N SER A 157 -0.21 -0.62 -10.69
CA SER A 157 -1.17 0.28 -10.05
C SER A 157 -0.82 1.76 -10.24
N LYS A 158 0.47 2.15 -10.04
CA LYS A 158 0.95 3.51 -10.33
C LYS A 158 0.75 3.90 -11.80
N THR A 159 1.05 3.02 -12.76
CA THR A 159 0.87 3.33 -14.19
C THR A 159 -0.60 3.46 -14.58
N LEU A 160 -1.50 2.64 -14.01
CA LEU A 160 -2.95 2.79 -14.23
C LEU A 160 -3.46 4.09 -13.60
N HIS A 161 -2.99 4.46 -12.41
CA HIS A 161 -3.39 5.70 -11.74
C HIS A 161 -3.09 6.93 -12.60
N GLU A 162 -1.87 7.06 -13.12
CA GLU A 162 -1.51 8.20 -13.99
C GLU A 162 -2.25 8.16 -15.34
N LYS A 163 -2.43 6.99 -15.96
CA LYS A 163 -3.28 6.85 -17.18
C LYS A 163 -4.72 7.32 -16.91
N LEU A 164 -5.30 6.94 -15.78
CA LEU A 164 -6.68 7.30 -15.39
C LEU A 164 -6.81 8.79 -15.05
N LYS A 165 -5.80 9.36 -14.38
CA LYS A 165 -5.67 10.80 -14.08
C LYS A 165 -5.56 11.64 -15.35
N LEU A 166 -4.76 11.20 -16.34
CA LEU A 166 -4.68 11.81 -17.67
C LEU A 166 -6.00 11.69 -18.44
N ALA A 167 -6.68 10.53 -18.40
CA ALA A 167 -7.99 10.34 -19.03
C ALA A 167 -9.06 11.26 -18.42
N ARG A 168 -9.14 11.34 -17.08
CA ARG A 168 -10.03 12.28 -16.37
C ARG A 168 -9.76 13.73 -16.76
N ARG A 169 -8.49 14.12 -16.90
CA ARG A 169 -8.09 15.46 -17.37
C ARG A 169 -8.62 15.73 -18.78
N LYS A 170 -8.35 14.85 -19.75
CA LYS A 170 -8.85 14.98 -21.14
C LYS A 170 -10.38 15.05 -21.21
N ILE A 171 -11.09 14.22 -20.44
CA ILE A 171 -12.55 14.24 -20.36
C ILE A 171 -13.06 15.59 -19.81
N LYS A 172 -12.41 16.14 -18.77
CA LYS A 172 -12.74 17.47 -18.24
C LYS A 172 -12.51 18.57 -19.28
N GLU A 173 -11.36 18.57 -19.95
CA GLU A 173 -10.98 19.54 -20.99
C GLU A 173 -11.98 19.52 -22.17
N HIS A 174 -12.28 18.34 -22.72
CA HIS A 174 -13.30 18.19 -23.78
C HIS A 174 -14.72 18.58 -23.29
N GLY A 175 -15.07 18.27 -22.04
CA GLY A 175 -16.35 18.65 -21.44
C GLY A 175 -16.51 20.17 -21.30
N THR A 176 -15.45 20.89 -20.92
CA THR A 176 -15.45 22.36 -20.92
C THR A 176 -15.51 22.95 -22.33
N GLU A 177 -14.76 22.39 -23.28
CA GLU A 177 -14.72 22.84 -24.67
C GLU A 177 -16.10 22.68 -25.36
N GLN A 178 -16.76 21.52 -25.20
CA GLN A 178 -18.11 21.30 -25.74
C GLN A 178 -19.15 22.24 -25.11
N ARG A 179 -19.04 22.53 -23.80
CA ARG A 179 -19.92 23.50 -23.12
C ARG A 179 -19.71 24.91 -23.68
N TYR A 180 -18.46 25.33 -23.89
CA TYR A 180 -18.14 26.63 -24.46
C TYR A 180 -18.66 26.78 -25.90
N ARG A 181 -18.45 25.77 -26.76
CA ARG A 181 -18.99 25.74 -28.14
C ARG A 181 -20.52 25.85 -28.16
N LYS A 182 -21.24 25.07 -27.33
CA LYS A 182 -22.70 25.14 -27.23
C LYS A 182 -23.18 26.50 -26.71
N MET A 183 -22.53 27.05 -25.68
CA MET A 183 -22.87 28.37 -25.14
C MET A 183 -22.70 29.47 -26.19
N ARG A 184 -21.60 29.42 -26.97
CA ARG A 184 -21.35 30.34 -28.08
C ARG A 184 -22.43 30.25 -29.15
N GLN A 185 -22.77 29.05 -29.62
CA GLN A 185 -23.84 28.83 -30.60
C GLN A 185 -25.21 29.36 -30.11
N ILE A 186 -25.55 29.14 -28.84
CA ILE A 186 -26.78 29.66 -28.22
C ILE A 186 -26.76 31.20 -28.17
N SER A 187 -25.62 31.80 -27.82
CA SER A 187 -25.45 33.26 -27.79
C SER A 187 -25.56 33.89 -29.18
N GLU A 188 -24.94 33.29 -30.20
CA GLU A 188 -25.01 33.72 -31.60
C GLU A 188 -26.45 33.60 -32.14
N ALA A 189 -27.16 32.49 -31.84
CA ALA A 189 -28.57 32.31 -32.18
C ALA A 189 -29.50 33.32 -31.49
N LEU A 190 -29.30 33.60 -30.19
CA LEU A 190 -30.06 34.62 -29.45
C LEU A 190 -29.82 36.02 -30.01
N ALA A 191 -28.59 36.38 -30.37
CA ALA A 191 -28.27 37.66 -31.00
C ALA A 191 -28.98 37.81 -32.35
N MET A 192 -28.96 36.77 -33.20
CA MET A 192 -29.69 36.75 -34.46
C MET A 192 -31.20 36.89 -34.26
N ALA A 193 -31.80 36.08 -33.38
CA ALA A 193 -33.24 36.12 -33.07
C ALA A 193 -33.67 37.50 -32.54
N ARG A 194 -32.90 38.09 -31.62
CA ARG A 194 -33.15 39.45 -31.09
C ARG A 194 -33.06 40.52 -32.18
N SER A 195 -32.13 40.39 -33.14
CA SER A 195 -32.02 41.31 -34.28
C SER A 195 -33.22 41.22 -35.23
N ILE A 196 -33.75 40.00 -35.46
CA ILE A 196 -34.95 39.77 -36.29
C ILE A 196 -36.18 40.34 -35.59
N LEU A 197 -36.31 40.11 -34.27
CA LEU A 197 -37.39 40.66 -33.45
C LEU A 197 -37.41 42.21 -33.51
N TYR A 198 -36.26 42.87 -33.31
CA TYR A 198 -36.18 44.33 -33.43
C TYR A 198 -36.54 44.84 -34.83
N LYS A 199 -36.12 44.15 -35.91
CA LYS A 199 -36.53 44.50 -37.28
C LYS A 199 -38.05 44.39 -37.46
N LYS A 200 -38.67 43.28 -37.03
CA LYS A 200 -40.12 43.06 -37.08
C LYS A 200 -40.90 44.10 -36.26
N VAL A 201 -40.47 44.40 -35.03
CA VAL A 201 -41.12 45.40 -34.18
C VAL A 201 -40.99 46.81 -34.77
N ARG A 202 -39.84 47.14 -35.40
CA ARG A 202 -39.66 48.43 -36.10
C ARG A 202 -40.59 48.55 -37.32
N GLN A 203 -40.76 47.47 -38.10
CA GLN A 203 -41.70 47.42 -39.23
C GLN A 203 -43.15 47.61 -38.77
N LEU A 204 -43.58 46.86 -37.74
CA LEU A 204 -44.94 46.97 -37.18
C LEU A 204 -45.22 48.36 -36.62
N ARG A 205 -44.27 48.97 -35.90
CA ARG A 205 -44.40 50.35 -35.42
C ARG A 205 -44.51 51.37 -36.55
N ALA A 206 -43.73 51.22 -37.62
CA ALA A 206 -43.79 52.11 -38.78
C ALA A 206 -45.18 52.09 -39.45
N HIS A 207 -45.78 50.91 -39.60
CA HIS A 207 -47.15 50.78 -40.14
C HIS A 207 -48.23 51.27 -39.15
N ALA A 208 -48.04 51.10 -37.84
CA ALA A 208 -48.93 51.68 -36.83
C ALA A 208 -48.92 53.23 -36.87
N THR A 209 -47.75 53.84 -37.05
CA THR A 209 -47.63 55.31 -37.25
C THR A 209 -48.20 55.81 -38.58
N GLN A 210 -48.57 54.93 -39.51
CA GLN A 210 -49.28 55.28 -40.75
C GLN A 210 -50.81 55.11 -40.63
N THR A 211 -51.33 54.64 -39.49
CA THR A 211 -52.74 54.27 -39.31
C THR A 211 -53.44 54.96 -38.13
N PHE A 212 -52.79 55.92 -37.46
CA PHE A 212 -53.40 56.72 -36.40
C PHE A 212 -53.15 58.24 -36.58
N HIS A 213 -54.23 59.00 -36.74
CA HIS A 213 -54.23 60.45 -36.52
C HIS A 213 -54.46 60.74 -35.02
N PRO A 214 -53.79 61.75 -34.43
CA PRO A 214 -54.11 62.23 -33.09
C PRO A 214 -55.21 63.29 -33.12
N THR A 215 -56.32 63.06 -32.42
CA THR A 215 -57.12 64.14 -31.84
C THR A 215 -56.56 64.44 -30.45
N ALA A 216 -56.33 65.72 -30.16
CA ALA A 216 -55.80 66.16 -28.88
C ALA A 216 -56.93 66.47 -27.90
N ASP A 217 -56.69 66.20 -26.61
CA ASP A 217 -57.30 67.00 -25.55
C ASP A 217 -56.32 67.13 -24.38
N GLN A 218 -56.34 68.27 -23.69
CA GLN A 218 -55.41 68.60 -22.61
C GLN A 218 -56.15 68.71 -21.27
N LYS A 219 -55.63 68.05 -20.22
CA LYS A 219 -55.74 68.58 -18.85
C LYS A 219 -54.75 67.98 -17.85
N GLN A 220 -53.89 68.88 -17.36
CA GLN A 220 -53.38 69.02 -15.98
C GLN A 220 -52.61 67.83 -15.34
N LEU A 221 -51.38 68.02 -14.85
CA LEU A 221 -50.98 68.64 -13.56
C LEU A 221 -51.40 67.78 -12.34
N SER A 222 -50.55 67.51 -11.33
CA SER A 222 -49.25 68.12 -10.98
C SER A 222 -48.29 67.15 -10.27
N THR A 223 -46.98 67.45 -10.37
CA THR A 223 -45.91 67.31 -9.35
C THR A 223 -46.04 66.30 -8.19
N SER A 224 -44.99 65.49 -8.02
CA SER A 224 -44.24 65.43 -6.73
C SER A 224 -42.83 64.85 -6.96
N ASP A 225 -41.80 65.68 -6.81
CA ASP A 225 -40.41 65.24 -6.64
C ASP A 225 -40.17 64.87 -5.17
N SER A 226 -39.78 63.63 -4.89
CA SER A 226 -38.90 63.32 -3.76
C SER A 226 -38.37 61.88 -3.83
N GLN A 227 -37.05 61.76 -3.99
CA GLN A 227 -36.15 60.81 -3.33
C GLN A 227 -36.73 59.48 -2.81
N PHE A 228 -36.22 58.34 -3.30
CA PHE A 228 -35.47 57.39 -2.44
C PHE A 228 -34.63 56.39 -3.24
N THR A 229 -33.36 56.26 -2.84
CA THR A 229 -32.39 55.15 -3.02
C THR A 229 -32.61 54.07 -4.11
N ALA A 230 -31.65 54.02 -5.03
CA ALA A 230 -30.72 52.90 -5.29
C ALA A 230 -31.20 51.41 -5.25
N GLU A 231 -30.77 50.67 -6.27
CA GLU A 231 -30.54 49.20 -6.32
C GLU A 231 -31.73 48.23 -6.16
N ALA A 232 -32.30 47.80 -7.30
CA ALA A 232 -33.15 46.59 -7.36
C ALA A 232 -33.01 45.76 -8.66
N LYS A 233 -32.28 44.65 -8.53
CA LYS A 233 -32.62 43.28 -9.02
C LYS A 233 -32.81 43.01 -10.52
N ASN A 234 -31.92 42.14 -11.01
CA ASN A 234 -32.19 41.23 -12.15
C ASN A 234 -33.27 40.18 -11.79
N GLY A 235 -33.81 39.52 -12.81
CA GLY A 235 -34.98 38.64 -12.68
C GLY A 235 -34.79 37.32 -11.89
N ARG A 236 -35.83 37.00 -11.10
CA ARG A 236 -36.36 35.65 -10.81
C ARG A 236 -36.78 34.94 -12.12
N PRO A 237 -37.22 33.65 -12.15
CA PRO A 237 -37.58 32.76 -11.04
C PRO A 237 -36.66 31.51 -11.00
N THR A 238 -36.83 30.52 -10.11
CA THR A 238 -37.94 30.25 -9.18
C THR A 238 -37.50 30.17 -7.70
N GLU A 239 -38.14 29.25 -6.98
CA GLU A 239 -38.53 29.24 -5.57
C GLU A 239 -38.87 27.75 -5.26
N SER A 240 -39.11 27.32 -4.01
CA SER A 240 -39.56 28.04 -2.82
C SER A 240 -39.00 27.45 -1.52
N THR A 241 -39.30 28.08 -0.38
CA THR A 241 -38.99 27.61 0.98
C THR A 241 -39.98 28.22 1.97
N SER A 242 -40.51 27.44 2.91
CA SER A 242 -41.37 27.91 4.00
C SER A 242 -40.89 27.37 5.34
N THR A 243 -39.96 28.10 5.97
CA THR A 243 -39.53 27.86 7.36
C THR A 243 -40.43 28.57 8.37
N SER A 244 -40.89 27.84 9.38
CA SER A 244 -41.21 28.33 10.74
C SER A 244 -41.25 27.10 11.66
N ALA A 245 -40.23 26.79 12.46
CA ALA A 245 -39.78 27.49 13.67
C ALA A 245 -40.79 27.39 14.83
N VAL A 246 -40.46 26.57 15.84
CA VAL A 246 -40.85 26.81 17.26
C VAL A 246 -39.95 26.00 18.22
N LYS A 247 -39.39 26.73 19.19
CA LYS A 247 -38.95 26.38 20.57
C LYS A 247 -38.54 24.94 20.92
N ILE A 248 -37.30 24.82 21.42
CA ILE A 248 -36.87 23.75 22.33
C ILE A 248 -37.47 24.00 23.73
N ASN A 249 -38.03 22.96 24.36
CA ASN A 249 -37.72 22.49 25.74
C ASN A 249 -38.95 21.89 26.48
N LYS A 250 -38.96 20.57 26.67
CA LYS A 250 -39.31 19.89 27.94
C LYS A 250 -38.97 18.39 27.87
N GLN A 251 -38.38 17.86 28.93
CA GLN A 251 -38.22 16.43 29.24
C GLN A 251 -39.54 15.89 29.87
N PRO A 252 -39.71 14.58 30.20
CA PRO A 252 -38.82 13.42 29.98
C PRO A 252 -39.56 12.22 29.30
N SER A 253 -39.06 11.00 29.50
CA SER A 253 -39.61 9.69 29.08
C SER A 253 -39.29 9.27 27.63
N ALA A 254 -39.00 8.01 27.31
CA ALA A 254 -38.90 6.80 28.16
C ALA A 254 -37.53 6.12 27.98
N ALA A 255 -37.10 5.35 28.98
CA ALA A 255 -36.00 4.41 28.81
C ALA A 255 -36.51 3.12 28.16
N MET A 256 -35.84 2.65 27.10
CA MET A 256 -35.93 1.26 26.65
C MET A 256 -34.51 0.70 26.61
N THR A 257 -34.33 -0.45 27.27
CA THR A 257 -33.01 -0.99 27.65
C THR A 257 -32.76 -2.29 26.91
N GLU A 258 -32.60 -2.20 25.60
CA GLU A 258 -32.42 -3.36 24.73
C GLU A 258 -31.06 -3.29 24.03
N PHE A 259 -30.26 -4.36 24.19
CA PHE A 259 -29.05 -4.55 23.41
C PHE A 259 -29.44 -4.78 21.94
N PRO A 260 -28.77 -4.14 20.96
CA PRO A 260 -29.00 -4.43 19.56
C PRO A 260 -28.61 -5.89 19.25
N GLU A 261 -29.27 -6.51 18.28
CA GLU A 261 -28.98 -7.88 17.87
C GLU A 261 -27.87 -7.94 16.79
N VAL A 262 -27.32 -9.13 16.55
CA VAL A 262 -26.27 -9.33 15.55
C VAL A 262 -26.88 -9.21 14.15
N GLY A 263 -26.54 -8.12 13.46
CA GLY A 263 -27.12 -7.72 12.18
C GLY A 263 -27.61 -6.26 12.16
N ASP A 264 -27.88 -5.66 13.32
CA ASP A 264 -28.48 -4.32 13.41
C ASP A 264 -27.56 -3.20 12.89
N MET A 265 -28.17 -2.16 12.32
CA MET A 265 -27.49 -0.92 11.93
C MET A 265 -27.58 0.13 13.04
N VAL A 266 -26.54 0.20 13.86
CA VAL A 266 -26.37 1.21 14.92
C VAL A 266 -25.66 2.45 14.42
N GLN A 267 -25.93 3.62 15.00
CA GLN A 267 -25.19 4.85 14.70
C GLN A 267 -24.12 5.09 15.76
N VAL A 268 -22.85 5.12 15.36
CA VAL A 268 -21.71 5.31 16.26
C VAL A 268 -21.51 6.80 16.51
N SER A 269 -21.78 7.25 17.75
CA SER A 269 -21.83 8.68 18.10
C SER A 269 -20.48 9.38 17.93
N SER A 270 -19.38 8.68 18.25
CA SER A 270 -18.00 9.18 18.11
C SER A 270 -17.52 9.32 16.66
N LEU A 271 -18.24 8.75 15.68
CA LEU A 271 -17.86 8.73 14.26
C LEU A 271 -18.91 9.31 13.30
N GLY A 272 -20.11 9.66 13.79
CA GLY A 272 -21.21 10.19 12.99
C GLY A 272 -21.67 9.25 11.86
N ARG A 273 -21.37 7.94 11.98
CA ARG A 273 -21.53 6.95 10.91
C ARG A 273 -22.33 5.74 11.38
N LYS A 274 -23.05 5.12 10.44
CA LYS A 274 -23.71 3.83 10.66
C LYS A 274 -22.68 2.69 10.65
N ALA A 275 -22.88 1.70 11.51
CA ALA A 275 -22.08 0.49 11.58
C ALA A 275 -23.01 -0.71 11.83
N THR A 276 -22.63 -1.90 11.35
CA THR A 276 -23.40 -3.13 11.54
C THR A 276 -22.89 -3.91 12.74
N VAL A 277 -23.77 -4.35 13.64
CA VAL A 277 -23.39 -5.17 14.81
C VAL A 277 -22.98 -6.57 14.37
N LEU A 278 -21.73 -6.96 14.64
CA LEU A 278 -21.19 -8.29 14.34
C LEU A 278 -21.23 -9.25 15.55
N ARG A 279 -21.15 -8.72 16.77
CA ARG A 279 -21.15 -9.52 18.01
C ARG A 279 -21.54 -8.66 19.20
N VAL A 280 -22.21 -9.27 20.17
CA VAL A 280 -22.64 -8.63 21.42
C VAL A 280 -22.06 -9.42 22.59
N ASP A 281 -21.32 -8.77 23.50
CA ASP A 281 -20.87 -9.35 24.76
C ASP A 281 -21.71 -8.75 25.91
N ARG A 282 -22.87 -9.37 26.15
CA ARG A 282 -23.83 -8.96 27.20
C ARG A 282 -23.20 -9.02 28.61
N SER A 283 -22.09 -9.73 28.80
CA SER A 283 -21.38 -9.83 30.09
C SER A 283 -20.45 -8.65 30.36
N LYS A 284 -20.18 -7.78 29.37
CA LYS A 284 -19.26 -6.63 29.48
C LYS A 284 -19.84 -5.30 28.99
N GLU A 285 -21.10 -5.29 28.55
CA GLU A 285 -21.78 -4.13 27.92
C GLU A 285 -21.06 -3.60 26.66
N GLU A 286 -20.37 -4.50 25.96
CA GLU A 286 -19.56 -4.20 24.77
C GLU A 286 -20.15 -4.85 23.52
N ILE A 287 -20.15 -4.12 22.40
CA ILE A 287 -20.49 -4.66 21.08
C ILE A 287 -19.32 -4.50 20.11
N LEU A 288 -19.18 -5.48 19.21
CA LEU A 288 -18.28 -5.40 18.06
C LEU A 288 -19.09 -4.96 16.84
N VAL A 289 -18.76 -3.82 16.25
CA VAL A 289 -19.44 -3.27 15.06
C VAL A 289 -18.49 -3.17 13.87
N GLN A 290 -19.04 -3.25 12.66
CA GLN A 290 -18.30 -3.02 11.42
C GLN A 290 -18.73 -1.69 10.76
N ALA A 291 -17.82 -0.73 10.72
CA ALA A 291 -17.97 0.56 10.06
C ALA A 291 -17.22 0.53 8.72
N GLY A 292 -17.88 0.03 7.67
CA GLY A 292 -17.24 -0.21 6.37
C GLY A 292 -16.17 -1.30 6.46
N ASN A 293 -14.91 -0.94 6.27
CA ASN A 293 -13.78 -1.89 6.31
C ASN A 293 -13.18 -2.06 7.72
N MET A 294 -13.60 -1.26 8.69
CA MET A 294 -13.05 -1.27 10.06
C MET A 294 -13.97 -2.01 11.03
N LYS A 295 -13.40 -2.83 11.90
CA LYS A 295 -14.10 -3.43 13.06
C LYS A 295 -13.74 -2.63 14.32
N LEU A 296 -14.73 -2.24 15.09
CA LEU A 296 -14.59 -1.43 16.30
C LEU A 296 -15.30 -2.12 17.46
N LYS A 297 -14.72 -2.02 18.66
CA LYS A 297 -15.32 -2.49 19.91
C LYS A 297 -15.79 -1.26 20.68
N LEU A 298 -17.08 -1.18 20.98
CA LEU A 298 -17.73 -0.01 21.57
C LEU A 298 -18.50 -0.41 22.82
N LYS A 299 -18.59 0.47 23.81
CA LYS A 299 -19.53 0.33 24.93
C LYS A 299 -20.90 0.85 24.54
N LEU A 300 -21.96 0.29 25.13
CA LEU A 300 -23.36 0.60 24.81
C LEU A 300 -23.67 2.11 24.84
N ALA A 301 -23.05 2.88 25.74
CA ALA A 301 -23.22 4.33 25.87
C ALA A 301 -22.69 5.17 24.68
N GLU A 302 -21.90 4.60 23.77
CA GLU A 302 -21.35 5.31 22.59
C GLU A 302 -22.23 5.19 21.34
N ILE A 303 -23.38 4.50 21.45
CA ILE A 303 -24.29 4.21 20.35
C ILE A 303 -25.57 5.04 20.42
N GLY A 304 -25.94 5.64 19.29
CA GLY A 304 -27.29 6.10 19.01
C GLY A 304 -28.11 4.99 18.35
N PHE A 305 -29.22 4.61 18.99
CA PHE A 305 -30.34 3.92 18.35
C PHE A 305 -31.13 4.90 17.46
N LYS A 306 -31.99 4.39 16.56
CA LYS A 306 -32.54 5.18 15.45
C LYS A 306 -33.96 4.78 15.05
#